data_AF-A0A962F992-F1
#
_entry.id   AF-A0A962F992-F1
#
_cell.length_a   1.000
_cell.length_b   1.000
_cell.length_c   1.000
_cell.angle_alpha   90.00
_cell.angle_beta   90.00
_cell.angle_gamma   90.00
#
_symmetry.space_group_name_H-M   'P 1'
#
loop_
_entity.id
_entity.type
_entity.pdbx_description
1 polymer ?
#
loop_
_entity_poly.entity_id
_entity_poly.type
_entity_poly.pdbx_seq_one_letter_code
_entity_poly.pdbx_strand_id
1 'polypeptide(L)'
;PNVALGWSADQKLLHAYDARTRQPAAWPSRADSLSMLRGVLAFAFLNPGFAAALGCIYALFGLLALGIGHLYAAVVALIVATASFQDYTRRQEGSRARVKLLSLLNGAAHSLAFVGLVEVFLLIAPLAPNEPVTNAAMLLAWLALAGGAVAGTLFGIYLYVSSRWLDIGHVDAFSAMRRDSHRHFLRLRIKGDEVTVYPIGLARTPRRNEWRGNPAPSPAEPSAFVSDPPLEAQLIETPFVARATDQPLA
;
A
#
# COMPACT_ATOMS: atom_id res chain seq x y z
N PRO A 1 -18.70 -4.64 31.27
CA PRO A 1 -17.28 -4.26 31.01
C PRO A 1 -17.19 -2.76 30.73
N ASN A 2 -16.88 -1.98 31.76
CA ASN A 2 -16.77 -0.52 31.66
C ASN A 2 -15.35 -0.19 31.21
N VAL A 3 -15.15 -0.01 29.91
CA VAL A 3 -13.93 0.62 29.41
C VAL A 3 -14.10 2.12 29.65
N ALA A 4 -13.42 2.68 30.64
CA ALA A 4 -13.38 4.11 30.86
C ALA A 4 -12.50 4.72 29.75
N LEU A 5 -13.12 5.43 28.82
CA LEU A 5 -12.40 6.19 27.80
C LEU A 5 -12.06 7.56 28.38
N GLY A 6 -10.82 7.73 28.82
CA GLY A 6 -10.25 9.04 29.09
C GLY A 6 -9.60 9.58 27.83
N TRP A 7 -9.84 10.85 27.50
CA TRP A 7 -8.97 11.57 26.57
C TRP A 7 -7.58 11.63 27.20
N SER A 8 -6.58 11.07 26.52
CA SER A 8 -5.17 11.30 26.88
C SER A 8 -4.91 12.81 26.74
N ALA A 9 -4.60 13.47 27.86
CA ALA A 9 -4.18 14.88 27.90
C ALA A 9 -2.95 15.15 27.00
N ASP A 10 -2.24 14.07 26.66
CA ASP A 10 -1.03 13.97 25.88
C ASP A 10 -1.25 13.59 24.40
N GLN A 11 -2.51 13.58 23.91
CA GLN A 11 -2.87 13.24 22.52
C GLN A 11 -2.28 11.91 22.03
N LYS A 12 -1.96 10.98 22.94
CA LYS A 12 -1.47 9.66 22.60
C LYS A 12 -2.65 8.71 22.53
N LEU A 13 -2.92 8.19 21.34
CA LEU A 13 -3.84 7.07 21.13
C LEU A 13 -3.35 5.89 21.98
N LEU A 14 -4.03 5.62 23.09
CA LEU A 14 -3.79 4.42 23.88
C LEU A 14 -4.29 3.22 23.06
N HIS A 15 -3.43 2.23 22.85
CA HIS A 15 -3.86 0.97 22.25
C HIS A 15 -4.93 0.35 23.14
N ALA A 16 -6.03 -0.11 22.54
CA ALA A 16 -6.93 -1.03 23.21
C ALA A 16 -6.17 -2.33 23.51
N TYR A 17 -6.44 -2.93 24.66
CA TYR A 17 -5.85 -4.21 25.05
C TYR A 17 -6.96 -5.23 25.23
N ASP A 18 -6.74 -6.44 24.76
CA ASP A 18 -7.63 -7.56 25.03
C ASP A 18 -7.62 -7.86 26.54
N ALA A 19 -8.81 -7.84 27.16
CA ALA A 19 -8.94 -7.94 28.61
C ALA A 19 -8.49 -9.31 29.18
N ARG A 20 -8.42 -10.36 28.35
CA ARG A 20 -8.01 -11.71 28.76
C ARG A 20 -6.51 -11.91 28.61
N THR A 21 -5.95 -11.50 27.48
CA THR A 21 -4.56 -11.75 27.09
C THR A 21 -3.62 -10.59 27.44
N ARG A 22 -4.17 -9.40 27.72
CA ARG A 22 -3.44 -8.13 27.91
C ARG A 22 -2.51 -7.78 26.75
N GLN A 23 -2.74 -8.33 25.56
CA GLN A 23 -2.04 -7.96 24.33
C GLN A 23 -2.78 -6.79 23.67
N PRO A 24 -2.08 -5.96 22.86
CA PRO A 24 -2.74 -4.96 22.03
C PRO A 24 -3.83 -5.63 21.19
N ALA A 25 -5.05 -5.12 21.26
CA ALA A 25 -6.14 -5.57 20.43
C ALA A 25 -5.86 -5.10 18.99
N ALA A 26 -5.44 -6.03 18.15
CA ALA A 26 -5.10 -5.79 16.76
C ALA A 26 -5.74 -6.86 15.89
N TRP A 27 -6.35 -6.45 14.78
CA TRP A 27 -6.96 -7.34 13.80
C TRP A 27 -6.36 -7.13 12.40
N PRO A 28 -5.57 -8.08 11.88
CA PRO A 28 -5.04 -9.25 12.57
C PRO A 28 -3.96 -8.86 13.60
N SER A 29 -3.35 -9.85 14.26
CA SER A 29 -2.22 -9.57 15.15
C SER A 29 -1.09 -8.85 14.39
N ARG A 30 -0.24 -8.12 15.12
CA ARG A 30 0.93 -7.46 14.52
C ARG A 30 1.87 -8.45 13.85
N ALA A 31 2.07 -9.63 14.45
CA ALA A 31 2.91 -10.68 13.89
C ALA A 31 2.34 -11.18 12.54
N ASP A 32 1.04 -11.42 12.47
CA ASP A 32 0.36 -11.83 11.24
C ASP A 32 0.45 -10.75 10.17
N SER A 33 0.25 -9.48 10.56
CA SER A 33 0.39 -8.33 9.66
C SER A 33 1.80 -8.28 9.04
N LEU A 34 2.84 -8.43 9.85
CA LEU A 34 4.23 -8.43 9.35
C LEU A 34 4.55 -9.66 8.47
N SER A 35 3.91 -10.80 8.73
CA SER A 35 4.00 -11.99 7.86
C SER A 35 3.37 -11.71 6.49
N MET A 36 2.22 -11.05 6.48
CA MET A 36 1.46 -10.72 5.26
C MET A 36 2.20 -9.76 4.33
N LEU A 37 3.04 -8.87 4.86
CA LEU A 37 3.77 -7.86 4.06
C LEU A 37 4.55 -8.48 2.88
N ARG A 38 5.00 -9.74 2.98
CA ARG A 38 5.69 -10.43 1.88
C ARG A 38 4.89 -10.44 0.58
N GLY A 39 3.56 -10.36 0.64
CA GLY A 39 2.69 -10.30 -0.53
C GLY A 39 2.95 -9.08 -1.41
N VAL A 40 3.45 -7.97 -0.85
CA VAL A 40 3.73 -6.75 -1.63
C VAL A 40 4.92 -6.93 -2.59
N LEU A 41 5.73 -7.97 -2.42
CA LEU A 41 6.80 -8.30 -3.36
C LEU A 41 6.25 -8.73 -4.73
N ALA A 42 4.98 -9.13 -4.81
CA ALA A 42 4.28 -9.37 -6.07
C ALA A 42 3.70 -8.09 -6.71
N PHE A 43 4.14 -6.89 -6.28
CA PHE A 43 3.57 -5.59 -6.68
C PHE A 43 3.36 -5.46 -8.18
N ALA A 44 4.38 -5.75 -9.00
CA ALA A 44 4.32 -5.58 -10.45
C ALA A 44 3.20 -6.41 -11.10
N PHE A 45 2.92 -7.59 -10.56
CA PHE A 45 1.87 -8.48 -11.05
C PHE A 45 0.47 -8.09 -10.55
N LEU A 46 0.38 -7.62 -9.30
CA LEU A 46 -0.89 -7.21 -8.70
C LEU A 46 -1.36 -5.83 -9.20
N ASN A 47 -0.41 -4.99 -9.64
CA ASN A 47 -0.62 -3.59 -10.05
C ASN A 47 -0.01 -3.32 -11.44
N PRO A 48 -0.44 -4.04 -12.50
CA PRO A 48 0.18 -3.94 -13.82
C PRO A 48 0.07 -2.55 -14.45
N GLY A 49 -1.02 -1.82 -14.18
CA GLY A 49 -1.16 -0.43 -14.64
C GLY A 49 -0.13 0.52 -14.02
N PHE A 50 0.21 0.32 -12.74
CA PHE A 50 1.25 1.11 -12.08
C PHE A 50 2.64 0.74 -12.60
N ALA A 51 2.91 -0.56 -12.78
CA ALA A 51 4.16 -1.03 -13.37
C ALA A 51 4.36 -0.48 -14.79
N ALA A 52 3.31 -0.45 -15.62
CA ALA A 52 3.34 0.16 -16.95
C ALA A 52 3.64 1.66 -16.89
N ALA A 53 3.04 2.39 -15.95
CA ALA A 53 3.34 3.82 -15.78
C ALA A 53 4.81 4.07 -15.40
N LEU A 54 5.40 3.25 -14.54
CA LEU A 54 6.84 3.30 -14.23
C LEU A 54 7.71 2.96 -15.45
N GLY A 55 7.28 1.99 -16.26
CA GLY A 55 7.94 1.66 -17.52
C GLY A 55 7.95 2.83 -18.50
N CYS A 56 6.84 3.57 -18.63
CA CYS A 56 6.80 4.79 -19.42
C CYS A 56 7.80 5.85 -18.90
N ILE A 57 7.96 5.99 -17.58
CA ILE A 57 8.97 6.89 -16.99
C ILE A 57 10.39 6.43 -17.37
N TYR A 58 10.67 5.13 -17.33
CA TYR A 58 11.96 4.58 -17.78
C TYR A 58 12.20 4.86 -19.27
N ALA A 59 11.18 4.69 -20.11
CA ALA A 59 11.27 5.01 -21.53
C ALA A 59 11.52 6.52 -21.77
N LEU A 60 10.93 7.42 -20.96
CA LEU A 60 11.22 8.86 -21.04
C LEU A 60 12.70 9.17 -20.71
N PHE A 61 13.28 8.50 -19.71
CA PHE A 61 14.73 8.60 -19.47
C PHE A 61 15.54 7.94 -20.58
N GLY A 62 15.02 6.90 -21.23
CA GLY A 62 15.58 6.33 -22.46
C GLY A 62 15.63 7.35 -23.60
N LEU A 63 14.56 8.11 -23.80
CA LEU A 63 14.51 9.20 -24.78
C LEU A 63 15.55 10.28 -24.46
N LEU A 64 15.68 10.65 -23.19
CA LEU A 64 16.74 11.57 -22.75
C LEU A 64 18.13 10.99 -23.02
N ALA A 65 18.34 9.69 -22.75
CA ALA A 65 19.59 8.99 -22.99
C ALA A 65 20.01 8.98 -24.46
N LEU A 66 19.05 8.98 -25.40
CA LEU A 66 19.36 9.10 -26.83
C LEU A 66 20.00 10.46 -27.18
N GLY A 67 19.69 11.52 -26.43
CA GLY A 67 20.23 12.86 -26.65
C GLY A 67 21.53 13.14 -25.89
N ILE A 68 21.62 12.71 -24.63
CA ILE A 68 22.72 13.09 -23.73
C ILE A 68 23.56 11.91 -23.24
N GLY A 69 23.26 10.67 -23.65
CA GLY A 69 23.90 9.47 -23.17
C GLY A 69 23.26 8.90 -21.89
N HIS A 70 23.26 7.57 -21.77
CA HIS A 70 22.50 6.88 -20.72
C HIS A 70 23.07 7.10 -19.31
N LEU A 71 24.38 7.33 -19.14
CA LEU A 71 24.97 7.64 -17.83
C LEU A 71 24.53 9.02 -17.32
N TYR A 72 24.48 10.03 -18.19
CA TYR A 72 23.98 11.36 -17.82
C TYR A 72 22.47 11.33 -17.55
N ALA A 73 21.71 10.62 -18.39
CA ALA A 73 20.29 10.38 -18.14
C ALA A 73 20.06 9.66 -16.80
N ALA A 74 20.92 8.72 -16.41
CA ALA A 74 20.85 8.02 -15.14
C ALA A 74 21.09 8.94 -13.93
N VAL A 75 21.99 9.93 -14.05
CA VAL A 75 22.19 10.96 -13.01
C VAL A 75 20.93 11.82 -12.87
N VAL A 76 20.31 12.22 -13.98
CA VAL A 76 19.02 12.94 -13.94
C VAL A 76 17.93 12.07 -13.31
N ALA A 77 17.86 10.78 -13.69
CA ALA A 77 16.92 9.83 -13.13
C ALA A 77 17.12 9.64 -11.61
N LEU A 78 18.37 9.59 -11.14
CA LEU A 78 18.70 9.52 -9.71
C LEU A 78 18.14 10.72 -8.94
N ILE A 79 18.38 11.94 -9.45
CA ILE A 79 17.92 13.17 -8.82
C ILE A 79 16.39 13.21 -8.80
N VAL A 80 15.75 12.97 -9.94
CA VAL A 80 14.29 13.01 -10.08
C VAL A 80 13.64 11.94 -9.20
N ALA A 81 14.10 10.69 -9.28
CA ALA A 81 13.54 9.61 -8.48
C ALA A 81 13.73 9.87 -6.98
N THR A 82 14.91 10.29 -6.54
CA THR A 82 15.16 10.64 -5.13
C THR A 82 14.21 11.74 -4.65
N ALA A 83 14.05 12.82 -5.44
CA ALA A 83 13.14 13.91 -5.13
C ALA A 83 11.67 13.45 -5.08
N SER A 84 11.24 12.62 -6.03
CA SER A 84 9.89 12.06 -6.08
C SER A 84 9.59 11.18 -4.86
N PHE A 85 10.48 10.24 -4.51
CA PHE A 85 10.31 9.39 -3.33
C PHE A 85 10.37 10.19 -2.04
N GLN A 86 11.22 11.23 -1.97
CA GLN A 86 11.29 12.10 -0.82
C GLN A 86 10.00 12.90 -0.64
N ASP A 87 9.45 13.49 -1.69
CA ASP A 87 8.18 14.23 -1.62
C ASP A 87 7.02 13.29 -1.24
N TYR A 88 6.89 12.17 -1.93
CA TYR A 88 5.88 11.15 -1.67
C TYR A 88 5.89 10.68 -0.20
N THR A 89 7.06 10.26 0.29
CA THR A 89 7.18 9.70 1.65
C THR A 89 7.09 10.79 2.71
N ARG A 90 7.64 11.98 2.45
CA ARG A 90 7.58 13.12 3.40
C ARG A 90 6.15 13.56 3.68
N ARG A 91 5.26 13.55 2.67
CA ARG A 91 3.85 13.93 2.85
C ARG A 91 3.11 12.99 3.80
N GLN A 92 3.53 11.73 3.89
CA GLN A 92 2.90 10.73 4.75
C GLN A 92 3.58 10.61 6.12
N GLU A 93 4.91 10.69 6.16
CA GLU A 93 5.71 10.30 7.34
C GLU A 93 6.51 11.46 7.96
N GLY A 94 6.48 12.64 7.34
CA GLY A 94 7.30 13.79 7.70
C GLY A 94 8.77 13.70 7.24
N SER A 95 9.58 14.68 7.64
CA SER A 95 10.95 14.89 7.11
C SER A 95 12.06 14.24 7.96
N ARG A 96 11.90 12.96 8.31
CA ARG A 96 12.87 12.22 9.15
C ARG A 96 14.12 11.82 8.35
N ALA A 97 15.28 11.71 9.00
CA ALA A 97 16.53 11.31 8.33
C ALA A 97 16.41 9.95 7.61
N ARG A 98 15.72 8.98 8.22
CA ARG A 98 15.43 7.67 7.62
C ARG A 98 14.63 7.77 6.31
N VAL A 99 13.72 8.75 6.19
CA VAL A 99 12.93 8.98 4.98
C VAL A 99 13.83 9.48 3.84
N LYS A 100 14.72 10.43 4.14
CA LYS A 100 15.68 10.94 3.15
C LYS A 100 16.62 9.84 2.67
N LEU A 101 17.19 9.06 3.59
CA LEU A 101 18.08 7.95 3.26
C LEU A 101 17.37 6.90 2.40
N LEU A 102 16.17 6.47 2.79
CA LEU A 102 15.38 5.50 2.03
C LEU A 102 15.04 6.02 0.63
N SER A 103 14.70 7.30 0.51
CA SER A 103 14.41 7.94 -0.79
C SER A 103 15.62 7.96 -1.70
N LEU A 104 16.81 8.26 -1.16
CA LEU A 104 18.07 8.21 -1.90
C LEU A 104 18.41 6.79 -2.34
N LEU A 105 18.33 5.81 -1.43
CA LEU A 105 18.61 4.42 -1.75
C LEU A 105 17.66 3.90 -2.83
N ASN A 106 16.39 4.28 -2.78
CA ASN A 106 15.43 3.87 -3.79
C ASN A 106 15.67 4.57 -5.14
N GLY A 107 15.99 5.88 -5.13
CA GLY A 107 16.39 6.61 -6.33
C GLY A 107 17.63 6.00 -6.99
N ALA A 108 18.63 5.61 -6.19
CA ALA A 108 19.82 4.90 -6.65
C ALA A 108 19.49 3.53 -7.25
N ALA A 109 18.62 2.74 -6.59
CA ALA A 109 18.19 1.45 -7.12
C ALA A 109 17.52 1.58 -8.50
N HIS A 110 16.64 2.57 -8.66
CA HIS A 110 15.99 2.84 -9.95
C HIS A 110 16.97 3.32 -11.03
N SER A 111 17.88 4.24 -10.68
CA SER A 111 18.91 4.75 -11.61
C SER A 111 19.86 3.62 -12.08
N LEU A 112 20.33 2.78 -11.16
CA LEU A 112 21.17 1.62 -11.49
C LEU A 112 20.42 0.60 -12.35
N ALA A 113 19.15 0.33 -12.04
CA ALA A 113 18.33 -0.57 -12.84
C ALA A 113 18.08 -0.03 -14.25
N PHE A 114 17.92 1.29 -14.41
CA PHE A 114 17.83 1.92 -15.71
C PHE A 114 19.12 1.70 -16.53
N VAL A 115 20.30 1.98 -15.96
CA VAL A 115 21.58 1.71 -16.64
C VAL A 115 21.71 0.24 -17.01
N GLY A 116 21.47 -0.67 -16.05
CA GLY A 116 21.56 -2.10 -16.29
C GLY A 116 20.63 -2.59 -17.41
N LEU A 117 19.41 -2.04 -17.51
CA LEU A 117 18.48 -2.38 -18.59
C LEU A 117 18.95 -1.86 -19.96
N VAL A 118 19.55 -0.67 -20.02
CA VAL A 118 20.14 -0.16 -21.25
C VAL A 118 21.33 -1.02 -21.68
N GLU A 119 22.22 -1.36 -20.75
CA GLU A 119 23.38 -2.22 -21.04
C GLU A 119 22.96 -3.62 -21.51
N VAL A 120 21.96 -4.22 -20.86
CA VAL A 120 21.39 -5.50 -21.30
C VAL A 120 20.79 -5.37 -22.71
N PHE A 121 20.09 -4.28 -23.01
CA PHE A 121 19.56 -4.04 -24.35
C PHE A 121 20.68 -3.96 -25.40
N LEU A 122 21.72 -3.17 -25.14
CA LEU A 122 22.85 -3.02 -26.06
C LEU A 122 23.61 -4.33 -26.29
N LEU A 123 23.62 -5.23 -25.29
CA LEU A 123 24.22 -6.55 -25.41
C LEU A 123 23.40 -7.50 -26.32
N ILE A 124 22.07 -7.47 -26.24
CA ILE A 124 21.19 -8.43 -26.92
C ILE A 124 20.59 -7.91 -28.24
N ALA A 125 20.57 -6.60 -28.43
CA ALA A 125 20.02 -5.92 -29.59
C ALA A 125 21.08 -4.96 -30.16
N PRO A 126 22.08 -5.48 -30.91
CA PRO A 126 23.13 -4.65 -31.48
C PRO A 126 22.51 -3.60 -32.42
N LEU A 127 22.87 -2.34 -32.18
CA LEU A 127 22.31 -1.20 -32.90
C LEU A 127 22.81 -1.16 -34.35
N ALA A 128 21.90 -1.00 -35.30
CA ALA A 128 22.24 -0.78 -36.71
C ALA A 128 22.46 0.74 -36.95
N PRO A 129 23.68 1.21 -37.31
CA PRO A 129 23.95 2.65 -37.42
C PRO A 129 23.07 3.39 -38.43
N ASN A 130 22.59 2.68 -39.45
CA ASN A 130 21.73 3.17 -40.51
C ASN A 130 20.22 3.17 -40.16
N GLU A 131 19.83 2.65 -39.00
CA GLU A 131 18.42 2.56 -38.57
C GLU A 131 18.16 3.23 -37.20
N PRO A 132 18.50 4.52 -37.03
CA PRO A 132 18.41 5.19 -35.74
C PRO A 132 16.99 5.21 -35.15
N VAL A 133 15.97 5.31 -36.01
CA VAL A 133 14.56 5.31 -35.59
C VAL A 133 14.14 3.94 -35.06
N THR A 134 14.49 2.86 -35.76
CA THR A 134 14.19 1.49 -35.35
C THR A 134 14.89 1.17 -34.02
N ASN A 135 16.18 1.49 -33.90
CA ASN A 135 16.97 1.33 -32.68
C ASN A 135 16.31 2.05 -31.49
N ALA A 136 15.93 3.31 -31.68
CA ALA A 136 15.26 4.10 -30.65
C ALA A 136 13.92 3.46 -30.25
N ALA A 137 13.08 3.09 -31.22
CA ALA A 137 11.79 2.46 -30.94
C ALA A 137 11.94 1.15 -30.15
N MET A 138 12.91 0.31 -30.51
CA MET A 138 13.20 -0.94 -29.80
C MET A 138 13.68 -0.70 -28.37
N LEU A 139 14.58 0.25 -28.15
CA LEU A 139 15.05 0.62 -26.81
C LEU A 139 13.91 1.13 -25.94
N LEU A 140 13.08 2.03 -26.48
CA LEU A 140 11.95 2.61 -25.75
C LEU A 140 10.90 1.54 -25.41
N ALA A 141 10.61 0.62 -26.33
CA ALA A 141 9.72 -0.51 -26.08
C ALA A 141 10.30 -1.44 -25.00
N TRP A 142 11.59 -1.75 -25.06
CA TRP A 142 12.29 -2.53 -24.03
C TRP A 142 12.19 -1.87 -22.65
N LEU A 143 12.51 -0.58 -22.54
CA LEU A 143 12.45 0.16 -21.29
C LEU A 143 11.01 0.30 -20.78
N ALA A 144 10.01 0.42 -21.66
CA ALA A 144 8.61 0.43 -21.26
C ALA A 144 8.18 -0.92 -20.67
N LEU A 145 8.53 -2.03 -21.31
CA LEU A 145 8.08 -3.37 -20.90
C LEU A 145 8.93 -3.96 -19.78
N ALA A 146 10.22 -4.17 -20.04
CA ALA A 146 11.16 -4.74 -19.07
C ALA A 146 11.40 -3.75 -17.93
N GLY A 147 11.54 -2.46 -18.23
CA GLY A 147 11.67 -1.42 -17.20
C GLY A 147 10.41 -1.29 -16.35
N GLY A 148 9.21 -1.46 -16.90
CA GLY A 148 7.97 -1.49 -16.10
C GLY A 148 7.95 -2.64 -15.09
N ALA A 149 8.32 -3.85 -15.51
CA ALA A 149 8.41 -5.01 -14.63
C ALA A 149 9.48 -4.84 -13.53
N VAL A 150 10.68 -4.37 -13.90
CA VAL A 150 11.78 -4.11 -12.96
C VAL A 150 11.44 -2.99 -11.99
N ALA A 151 10.97 -1.84 -12.48
CA ALA A 151 10.62 -0.70 -11.66
C ALA A 151 9.45 -1.01 -10.72
N GLY A 152 8.42 -1.72 -11.18
CA GLY A 152 7.33 -2.19 -10.33
C GLY A 152 7.81 -3.15 -9.23
N THR A 153 8.77 -4.02 -9.54
CA THR A 153 9.38 -4.93 -8.56
C THR A 153 10.19 -4.16 -7.52
N LEU A 154 11.01 -3.20 -7.94
CA LEU A 154 11.75 -2.30 -7.05
C LEU A 154 10.82 -1.53 -6.12
N PHE A 155 9.70 -1.01 -6.64
CA PHE A 155 8.70 -0.32 -5.83
C PHE A 155 8.06 -1.27 -4.78
N GLY A 156 7.76 -2.52 -5.16
CA GLY A 156 7.31 -3.55 -4.22
C GLY A 156 8.33 -3.85 -3.12
N ILE A 157 9.62 -3.98 -3.48
CA ILE A 157 10.72 -4.15 -2.51
C ILE A 157 10.82 -2.95 -1.58
N TYR A 158 10.71 -1.73 -2.11
CA TYR A 158 10.70 -0.49 -1.33
C TYR A 158 9.56 -0.48 -0.29
N LEU A 159 8.33 -0.82 -0.70
CA LEU A 159 7.18 -0.91 0.20
C LEU A 159 7.41 -1.98 1.27
N TYR A 160 7.90 -3.16 0.86
CA TYR A 160 8.20 -4.24 1.81
C TYR A 160 9.23 -3.81 2.85
N VAL A 161 10.35 -3.24 2.41
CA VAL A 161 11.45 -2.84 3.31
C VAL A 161 11.03 -1.72 4.25
N SER A 162 10.38 -0.70 3.69
CA SER A 162 9.95 0.47 4.46
C SER A 162 8.92 0.10 5.53
N SER A 163 7.91 -0.70 5.19
CA SER A 163 6.91 -1.15 6.15
C SER A 163 7.45 -2.16 7.15
N ARG A 164 8.25 -3.14 6.72
CA ARG A 164 8.67 -4.24 7.59
C ARG A 164 9.66 -3.83 8.68
N TRP A 165 10.56 -2.89 8.37
CA TRP A 165 11.67 -2.53 9.26
C TRP A 165 11.72 -1.06 9.66
N LEU A 166 11.17 -0.15 8.84
CA LEU A 166 11.27 1.29 9.09
C LEU A 166 9.98 1.90 9.65
N ASP A 167 8.91 1.11 9.77
CA ASP A 167 7.61 1.54 10.25
C ASP A 167 7.09 2.73 9.43
N ILE A 168 7.06 2.56 8.10
CA ILE A 168 6.71 3.55 7.08
C ILE A 168 5.79 2.90 6.05
N GLY A 169 4.76 3.61 5.59
CA GLY A 169 4.03 3.25 4.36
C GLY A 169 3.21 1.97 4.45
N HIS A 170 2.79 1.55 5.65
CA HIS A 170 1.98 0.33 5.83
C HIS A 170 0.68 0.36 5.02
N VAL A 171 0.00 1.52 4.99
CA VAL A 171 -1.25 1.70 4.23
C VAL A 171 -1.03 1.40 2.76
N ASP A 172 0.05 1.90 2.18
CA ASP A 172 0.36 1.70 0.77
C ASP A 172 0.77 0.25 0.48
N ALA A 173 1.58 -0.36 1.36
CA ALA A 173 1.95 -1.77 1.23
C ALA A 173 0.72 -2.69 1.27
N PHE A 174 -0.18 -2.51 2.25
CA PHE A 174 -1.40 -3.33 2.38
C PHE A 174 -2.42 -3.07 1.27
N SER A 175 -2.54 -1.82 0.80
CA SER A 175 -3.42 -1.48 -0.32
C SER A 175 -2.94 -2.10 -1.63
N ALA A 176 -1.62 -2.07 -1.88
CA ALA A 176 -1.01 -2.63 -3.09
C ALA A 176 -1.14 -4.16 -3.20
N MET A 177 -1.36 -4.87 -2.09
CA MET A 177 -1.55 -6.32 -2.08
C MET A 177 -2.98 -6.77 -2.44
N ARG A 178 -3.95 -5.84 -2.52
CA ARG A 178 -5.35 -6.13 -2.87
C ARG A 178 -5.98 -7.27 -2.06
N ARG A 179 -5.65 -7.35 -0.76
CA ARG A 179 -6.09 -8.47 0.09
C ARG A 179 -7.57 -8.34 0.47
N ASP A 180 -8.31 -9.42 0.28
CA ASP A 180 -9.71 -9.55 0.73
C ASP A 180 -9.84 -10.22 2.11
N SER A 181 -8.78 -10.17 2.91
CA SER A 181 -8.73 -10.80 4.23
C SER A 181 -8.60 -9.75 5.33
N HIS A 182 -9.11 -10.06 6.53
CA HIS A 182 -8.94 -9.25 7.74
C HIS A 182 -9.43 -7.81 7.60
N ARG A 183 -10.59 -7.64 6.95
CA ARG A 183 -11.31 -6.36 6.99
C ARG A 183 -11.92 -6.17 8.39
N HIS A 184 -12.11 -4.92 8.78
CA HIS A 184 -12.80 -4.59 10.00
C HIS A 184 -13.59 -3.29 9.83
N PHE A 185 -14.63 -3.14 10.64
CA PHE A 185 -15.46 -1.95 10.69
C PHE A 185 -16.10 -1.82 12.07
N LEU A 186 -16.58 -0.61 12.38
CA LEU A 186 -17.33 -0.36 13.60
C LEU A 186 -18.81 -0.42 13.30
N ARG A 187 -19.56 -1.21 14.09
CA ARG A 187 -21.02 -1.12 14.14
C ARG A 187 -21.41 -0.34 15.38
N LEU A 188 -22.20 0.71 15.21
CA LEU A 188 -22.62 1.59 16.30
C LEU A 188 -24.10 1.37 16.60
N ARG A 189 -24.44 1.23 17.88
CA ARG A 189 -25.83 1.29 18.36
C ARG A 189 -25.98 2.55 19.20
N ILE A 190 -26.78 3.48 18.70
CA ILE A 190 -27.06 4.75 19.36
C ILE A 190 -28.42 4.64 20.05
N LYS A 191 -28.48 4.95 21.35
CA LYS A 191 -29.73 4.97 22.13
C LYS A 191 -29.67 6.12 23.13
N GLY A 192 -30.42 7.19 22.86
CA GLY A 192 -30.37 8.40 23.68
C GLY A 192 -28.98 9.04 23.62
N ASP A 193 -28.38 9.24 24.79
CA ASP A 193 -27.04 9.78 25.02
C ASP A 193 -25.93 8.72 25.02
N GLU A 194 -26.28 7.43 24.84
CA GLU A 194 -25.32 6.33 24.80
C GLU A 194 -25.06 5.82 23.37
N VAL A 195 -23.79 5.60 23.06
CA VAL A 195 -23.32 4.88 21.86
C VAL A 195 -22.59 3.61 22.29
N THR A 196 -23.16 2.45 21.97
CA THR A 196 -22.42 1.18 22.08
C THR A 196 -21.65 0.94 20.78
N VAL A 197 -20.34 0.80 20.89
CA VAL A 197 -19.43 0.53 19.78
C VAL A 197 -19.13 -0.97 19.74
N TYR A 198 -19.35 -1.59 18.59
CA TYR A 198 -19.03 -3.00 18.31
C TYR A 198 -17.93 -3.06 17.24
N PRO A 199 -16.67 -3.28 17.62
CA PRO A 199 -15.59 -3.54 16.67
C PRO A 199 -15.75 -4.94 16.06
N ILE A 200 -16.00 -4.99 14.75
CA ILE A 200 -16.27 -6.23 14.02
C ILE A 200 -15.16 -6.49 13.01
N GLY A 201 -14.62 -7.71 13.03
CA GLY A 201 -13.66 -8.20 12.06
C GLY A 201 -14.26 -9.28 11.15
N LEU A 202 -13.76 -9.31 9.92
CA LEU A 202 -14.02 -10.35 8.92
C LEU A 202 -12.69 -11.00 8.53
N ALA A 203 -12.54 -12.30 8.76
CA ALA A 203 -11.35 -13.04 8.34
C ALA A 203 -11.21 -13.06 6.82
N ARG A 204 -12.33 -13.21 6.12
CA ARG A 204 -12.46 -13.16 4.65
C ARG A 204 -13.64 -12.28 4.26
N THR A 205 -13.47 -11.46 3.24
CA THR A 205 -14.56 -10.73 2.59
C THR A 205 -15.13 -11.56 1.43
N PRO A 206 -16.46 -11.61 1.24
CA PRO A 206 -17.07 -12.28 0.09
C PRO A 206 -16.62 -11.64 -1.22
N ARG A 207 -16.28 -12.50 -2.19
CA ARG A 207 -15.97 -12.12 -3.57
C ARG A 207 -17.23 -11.64 -4.28
N ARG A 208 -17.05 -10.94 -5.40
CA ARG A 208 -18.16 -10.40 -6.20
C ARG A 208 -19.20 -11.46 -6.59
N ASN A 209 -18.77 -12.67 -6.94
CA ASN A 209 -19.63 -13.77 -7.35
C ASN A 209 -20.25 -14.54 -6.17
N GLU A 210 -19.88 -14.22 -4.93
CA GLU A 210 -20.44 -14.80 -3.70
C GLU A 210 -21.56 -13.92 -3.13
N TRP A 211 -21.91 -12.80 -3.78
CA TRP A 211 -23.06 -11.99 -3.42
C TRP A 211 -24.28 -12.41 -4.23
N ARG A 212 -25.42 -12.56 -3.55
CA ARG A 212 -26.72 -12.83 -4.18
C ARG A 212 -27.80 -11.93 -3.58
N GLY A 213 -28.89 -11.76 -4.32
CA GLY A 213 -30.09 -11.11 -3.77
C GLY A 213 -30.61 -11.87 -2.56
N ASN A 214 -31.05 -11.15 -1.53
CA ASN A 214 -31.69 -11.75 -0.37
C ASN A 214 -33.06 -12.32 -0.80
N PRO A 215 -33.31 -13.63 -0.66
CA PRO A 215 -34.59 -14.23 -1.08
C PRO A 215 -35.76 -13.87 -0.17
N ALA A 216 -35.51 -13.40 1.07
CA ALA A 216 -36.55 -13.11 2.05
C ALA A 216 -36.16 -11.90 2.93
N PRO A 217 -36.04 -10.68 2.37
CA PRO A 217 -35.77 -9.50 3.16
C PRO A 217 -36.92 -9.24 4.14
N SER A 218 -36.57 -8.90 5.38
CA SER A 218 -37.53 -8.61 6.45
C SER A 218 -37.09 -7.39 7.26
N PRO A 219 -37.96 -6.78 8.09
CA PRO A 219 -37.53 -5.69 8.98
C PRO A 219 -36.39 -6.10 9.93
N ALA A 220 -36.29 -7.38 10.31
CA ALA A 220 -35.21 -7.91 11.13
C ALA A 220 -33.92 -8.19 10.32
N GLU A 221 -34.06 -8.49 9.02
CA GLU A 221 -32.97 -8.76 8.08
C GLU A 221 -33.15 -7.92 6.80
N PRO A 222 -32.94 -6.59 6.88
CA PRO A 222 -33.33 -5.66 5.82
C PRO A 222 -32.36 -5.64 4.64
N SER A 223 -31.25 -6.37 4.70
CA SER A 223 -30.22 -6.36 3.67
C SER A 223 -30.76 -6.90 2.35
N ALA A 224 -30.65 -6.11 1.27
CA ALA A 224 -31.06 -6.53 -0.08
C ALA A 224 -30.15 -7.62 -0.67
N PHE A 225 -28.92 -7.75 -0.15
CA PHE A 225 -27.93 -8.73 -0.58
C PHE A 225 -27.41 -9.52 0.61
N VAL A 226 -27.13 -10.79 0.37
CA VAL A 226 -26.49 -11.70 1.32
C VAL A 226 -25.31 -12.39 0.63
N SER A 227 -24.31 -12.80 1.41
CA SER A 227 -23.22 -13.61 0.89
C SER A 227 -23.57 -15.10 0.91
N ASP A 228 -23.01 -15.86 -0.02
CA ASP A 228 -23.01 -17.31 -0.06
C ASP A 228 -21.57 -17.80 -0.32
N PRO A 229 -20.86 -18.35 0.69
CA PRO A 229 -21.35 -18.70 2.03
C PRO A 229 -21.65 -17.48 2.92
N PRO A 230 -22.41 -17.66 4.03
CA PRO A 230 -22.70 -16.59 4.99
C PRO A 230 -21.43 -15.93 5.54
N LEU A 231 -21.53 -14.63 5.85
CA LEU A 231 -20.45 -13.86 6.46
C LEU A 231 -20.13 -14.37 7.87
N GLU A 232 -18.87 -14.73 8.11
CA GLU A 232 -18.35 -15.07 9.43
C GLU A 232 -17.78 -13.83 10.11
N ALA A 233 -18.66 -13.06 10.74
CA ALA A 233 -18.29 -11.87 11.51
C ALA A 233 -17.98 -12.23 12.97
N GLN A 234 -16.92 -11.63 13.52
CA GLN A 234 -16.56 -11.78 14.92
C GLN A 234 -16.23 -10.45 15.59
N LEU A 235 -16.46 -10.37 16.89
CA LEU A 235 -15.98 -9.25 17.69
C LEU A 235 -14.46 -9.36 17.82
N ILE A 236 -13.75 -8.31 17.42
CA ILE A 236 -12.28 -8.24 17.53
C ILE A 236 -11.82 -7.57 18.82
N GLU A 237 -12.75 -6.91 19.50
CA GLU A 237 -12.58 -6.29 20.81
C GLU A 237 -13.86 -6.44 21.62
N THR A 238 -13.77 -6.27 22.94
CA THR A 238 -14.96 -6.19 23.80
C THR A 238 -15.75 -4.92 23.45
N PRO A 239 -17.05 -5.00 23.15
CA PRO A 239 -17.87 -3.82 22.92
C PRO A 239 -17.81 -2.86 24.11
N PHE A 240 -17.72 -1.56 23.82
CA PHE A 240 -17.65 -0.51 24.82
C PHE A 240 -18.75 0.53 24.61
N VAL A 241 -19.07 1.26 25.68
CA VAL A 241 -20.10 2.30 25.68
C VAL A 241 -19.41 3.65 25.81
N ALA A 242 -19.67 4.54 24.86
CA ALA A 242 -19.37 5.96 24.97
C ALA A 242 -20.67 6.71 25.32
N ARG A 243 -20.57 7.71 26.20
CA ARG A 243 -21.70 8.57 26.57
C ARG A 243 -21.40 10.01 26.16
N ALA A 244 -22.39 10.71 25.64
CA ALA A 244 -22.28 12.14 25.46
C ALA A 244 -22.13 12.80 26.84
N THR A 245 -21.06 13.58 27.03
CA THR A 245 -20.91 14.45 28.20
C THR A 245 -21.31 15.86 27.80
N ASP A 246 -22.25 16.47 28.52
CA ASP A 246 -22.69 17.86 28.35
C ASP A 246 -21.61 18.91 28.73
N GLN A 247 -20.33 18.53 28.80
CA GLN A 247 -19.28 19.50 29.11
C GLN A 247 -19.06 20.42 27.90
N PRO A 248 -19.24 21.75 28.06
CA PRO A 248 -18.81 22.70 27.05
C PRO A 248 -17.31 22.54 26.84
N LEU A 249 -16.86 22.54 25.59
CA LEU A 249 -15.45 22.70 25.25
C LEU A 249 -14.97 24.02 25.86
N ALA A 250 -14.18 23.94 26.93
CA ALA A 250 -13.53 25.08 27.57
C ALA A 250 -12.31 25.55 26.76
#